data_AF-A0A383BSW2-F1
#
_entry.id   AF-A0A383BSW2-F1
#
_cell.length_a   1.000
_cell.length_b   1.000
_cell.length_c   1.000
_cell.angle_alpha   90.00
_cell.angle_beta   90.00
_cell.angle_gamma   90.00
#
_symmetry.space_group_name_H-M   'P 1'
#
loop_
_entity.id
_entity.type
_entity.pdbx_description
1 polymer ?
#
loop_
_entity_poly.entity_id
_entity_poly.type
_entity_poly.pdbx_seq_one_letter_code
_entity_poly.pdbx_strand_id
1 'polypeptide(L)'
;MKQKSKRHAPLPESLRRATIRLGERVRKLAHTRGAGAIAACLLTSWLVLFASDRLWDTSGFVRIFLAGAGWAGAILMFLAWYRAGILLPRSEIHLAKLVRSKFGGPGDRFLGVIELARRSPEETRHSEALFEAAAKKVEQEISRLELDEAVDGRPAR
;
A
#
# COMPACT_ATOMS: atom_id res chain seq x y z
N MET A 1 26.91 12.47 13.57
CA MET A 1 27.12 12.70 12.13
C MET A 1 25.83 13.20 11.50
N LYS A 2 25.88 14.38 10.86
CA LYS A 2 24.73 15.10 10.29
C LYS A 2 24.16 14.36 9.07
N GLN A 3 22.92 13.85 9.15
CA GLN A 3 22.18 13.44 7.94
C GLN A 3 21.80 14.71 7.17
N LYS A 4 22.57 15.01 6.13
CA LYS A 4 22.32 16.09 5.17
C LYS A 4 21.02 15.74 4.43
N SER A 5 19.93 16.41 4.81
CA SER A 5 18.63 16.35 4.14
C SER A 5 18.83 16.49 2.63
N LYS A 6 18.58 15.41 1.88
CA LYS A 6 18.48 15.45 0.42
C LYS A 6 17.28 16.32 0.11
N ARG A 7 17.51 17.60 -0.20
CA ARG A 7 16.46 18.51 -0.66
C ARG A 7 15.99 17.99 -2.01
N HIS A 8 14.87 17.26 -2.00
CA HIS A 8 14.08 16.98 -3.19
C HIS A 8 13.53 18.32 -3.70
N ALA A 9 13.48 18.49 -5.03
CA ALA A 9 12.77 19.63 -5.60
C ALA A 9 11.33 19.61 -5.05
N PRO A 10 10.79 20.74 -4.56
CA PRO A 10 9.47 20.75 -3.95
C PRO A 10 8.45 20.30 -5.00
N LEU A 11 7.87 19.12 -4.79
CA LEU A 11 6.72 18.69 -5.57
C LEU A 11 5.58 19.70 -5.37
N PRO A 12 4.78 20.01 -6.40
CA PRO A 12 3.57 20.79 -6.23
C PRO A 12 2.70 20.20 -5.11
N GLU A 13 2.18 21.05 -4.23
CA GLU A 13 1.40 20.64 -3.04
C GLU A 13 0.16 19.80 -3.39
N SER A 14 -0.37 19.96 -4.60
CA SER A 14 -1.43 19.15 -5.19
C SER A 14 -1.04 17.69 -5.39
N LEU A 15 0.11 17.43 -6.03
CA LEU A 15 0.65 16.09 -6.28
C LEU A 15 1.07 15.41 -4.97
N ARG A 16 1.65 16.18 -4.04
CA ARG A 16 1.97 15.70 -2.70
C ARG A 16 0.71 15.29 -1.92
N ARG A 17 -0.37 16.07 -1.99
CA ARG A 17 -1.66 15.68 -1.38
C ARG A 17 -2.26 14.44 -2.03
N ALA A 18 -2.12 14.28 -3.35
CA ALA A 18 -2.57 13.08 -4.06
C ALA A 18 -1.81 11.82 -3.63
N THR A 19 -0.48 11.88 -3.49
CA THR A 19 0.32 10.74 -3.00
C THR A 19 0.00 10.40 -1.55
N ILE A 20 -0.19 11.40 -0.68
CA ILE A 20 -0.57 11.19 0.73
C ILE A 20 -1.93 10.49 0.84
N ARG A 21 -2.97 11.01 0.16
CA ARG A 21 -4.32 10.42 0.18
C ARG A 21 -4.34 8.98 -0.33
N LEU A 22 -3.66 8.71 -1.44
CA LEU A 22 -3.55 7.36 -2.00
C LEU A 22 -2.80 6.43 -1.04
N GLY A 23 -1.72 6.92 -0.42
CA GLY A 23 -0.96 6.21 0.58
C GLY A 23 -1.77 5.84 1.82
N GLU A 24 -2.61 6.75 2.33
CA GLU A 24 -3.51 6.51 3.47
C GLU A 24 -4.55 5.44 3.15
N ARG A 25 -5.19 5.48 1.97
CA ARG A 25 -6.17 4.45 1.55
C ARG A 25 -5.52 3.08 1.38
N VAL A 26 -4.39 2.99 0.69
CA VAL A 26 -3.64 1.73 0.54
C VAL A 26 -3.24 1.17 1.91
N ARG A 27 -2.88 2.05 2.85
CA ARG A 27 -2.55 1.66 4.22
C ARG A 27 -3.79 1.12 4.94
N LYS A 28 -4.92 1.83 4.89
CA LYS A 28 -6.19 1.41 5.50
C LYS A 28 -6.65 0.06 4.94
N LEU A 29 -6.65 -0.13 3.62
CA LEU A 29 -7.04 -1.38 2.98
C LEU A 29 -6.10 -2.53 3.36
N ALA A 30 -4.79 -2.28 3.39
CA ALA A 30 -3.81 -3.27 3.84
C ALA A 30 -4.01 -3.64 5.32
N HIS A 31 -4.30 -2.68 6.20
CA HIS A 31 -4.63 -2.95 7.61
C HIS A 31 -5.91 -3.78 7.72
N THR A 32 -6.97 -3.43 7.00
CA THR A 32 -8.25 -4.15 7.04
C THR A 32 -8.09 -5.59 6.54
N ARG A 33 -7.35 -5.81 5.44
CA ARG A 33 -7.13 -7.15 4.88
C ARG A 33 -6.24 -8.01 5.77
N GLY A 34 -5.19 -7.43 6.36
CA GLY A 34 -4.32 -8.11 7.33
C GLY A 34 -5.08 -8.51 8.60
N ALA A 35 -5.83 -7.57 9.19
CA ALA A 35 -6.65 -7.83 10.38
C ALA A 35 -7.74 -8.88 10.10
N GLY A 36 -8.40 -8.81 8.94
CA GLY A 36 -9.40 -9.79 8.52
C GLY A 36 -8.83 -11.20 8.35
N ALA A 37 -7.63 -11.34 7.77
CA ALA A 37 -6.98 -12.64 7.61
C ALA A 37 -6.61 -13.28 8.96
N ILE A 38 -6.06 -12.48 9.90
CA ILE A 38 -5.75 -12.94 11.25
C ILE A 38 -7.03 -13.39 11.97
N ALA A 39 -8.08 -12.56 11.94
CA ALA A 39 -9.36 -12.87 12.54
C ALA A 39 -9.98 -14.15 11.94
N ALA A 40 -9.92 -14.31 10.61
CA ALA A 40 -10.44 -15.50 9.93
C ALA A 40 -9.70 -16.78 10.36
N CYS A 41 -8.36 -16.75 10.50
CA CYS A 41 -7.60 -17.90 11.01
C CYS A 41 -8.03 -18.30 12.43
N LEU A 42 -8.18 -17.32 13.32
CA LEU A 42 -8.58 -17.57 14.71
C LEU A 42 -10.03 -18.07 14.79
N LEU A 43 -10.95 -17.44 14.06
CA LEU A 43 -12.35 -17.85 13.99
C LEU A 43 -12.49 -19.27 13.42
N THR A 44 -11.72 -19.60 12.40
CA THR A 44 -11.73 -20.96 11.81
C THR A 44 -11.21 -21.98 12.82
N SER A 45 -10.09 -21.70 13.49
CA SER A 45 -9.56 -22.57 14.55
C SER A 45 -10.58 -22.79 15.67
N TRP A 46 -11.24 -21.72 16.12
CA TRP A 46 -12.30 -21.79 17.13
C TRP A 46 -13.52 -22.58 16.66
N LEU A 47 -14.00 -22.35 15.43
CA LEU A 47 -15.15 -23.07 14.87
C LEU A 47 -14.88 -24.56 14.74
N VAL A 48 -13.69 -24.96 14.30
CA VAL A 48 -13.31 -26.38 14.20
C VAL A 48 -13.27 -27.00 15.60
N LEU A 49 -12.77 -26.28 16.61
CA LEU A 49 -12.74 -26.76 17.99
C LEU A 49 -14.15 -26.92 18.57
N PHE A 50 -15.01 -25.93 18.36
CA PHE A 50 -16.42 -25.97 18.77
C PHE A 50 -17.19 -27.12 18.09
N ALA A 51 -16.99 -27.32 16.79
CA ALA A 51 -17.60 -28.43 16.07
C ALA A 51 -17.09 -29.79 16.57
N SER A 52 -15.77 -29.90 16.82
CA SER A 52 -15.15 -31.11 17.36
C SER A 52 -15.76 -31.48 18.71
N ASP A 53 -15.84 -30.53 19.64
CA ASP A 53 -16.42 -30.73 20.98
C ASP A 53 -17.89 -31.13 20.93
N ARG A 54 -18.62 -30.73 19.89
CA ARG A 54 -20.04 -31.08 19.74
C ARG A 54 -20.26 -32.47 19.16
N LEU A 55 -19.35 -32.94 18.31
CA LEU A 55 -19.45 -34.22 17.63
C LEU A 55 -18.92 -35.37 18.49
N TRP A 56 -17.85 -35.14 19.27
CA TRP A 56 -17.22 -36.16 20.12
C TRP A 56 -16.53 -35.54 21.34
N ASP A 57 -16.19 -36.35 22.36
CA ASP A 57 -15.34 -35.92 23.48
C ASP A 57 -13.91 -35.66 22.97
N THR A 58 -13.62 -34.40 22.62
CA THR A 58 -12.30 -33.99 22.13
C THR A 58 -11.25 -34.17 23.23
N SER A 59 -10.32 -35.10 23.04
CA SER A 59 -9.15 -35.28 23.92
C SER A 59 -8.35 -33.96 24.05
N GLY A 60 -7.86 -33.67 25.26
CA GLY A 60 -7.13 -32.43 25.56
C GLY A 60 -5.94 -32.15 24.62
N PHE A 61 -5.28 -33.19 24.13
CA PHE A 61 -4.19 -33.06 23.16
C PHE A 61 -4.65 -32.50 21.81
N VAL A 62 -5.82 -32.91 21.33
CA VAL A 62 -6.39 -32.42 20.06
C VAL A 62 -6.76 -30.95 20.17
N ARG A 63 -7.34 -30.54 21.30
CA ARG A 63 -7.62 -29.12 21.59
C ARG A 63 -6.35 -28.26 21.55
N ILE A 64 -5.28 -28.70 22.20
CA ILE A 64 -4.00 -27.97 22.23
C ILE A 64 -3.41 -27.85 20.82
N PHE A 65 -3.41 -28.95 20.04
CA PHE A 65 -2.87 -28.95 18.69
C PHE A 65 -3.64 -28.00 17.77
N LEU A 66 -4.97 -28.03 17.83
CA LEU A 66 -5.83 -27.24 16.96
C LEU A 66 -5.80 -25.74 17.30
N ALA A 67 -5.76 -25.40 18.60
CA ALA A 67 -5.54 -24.04 19.05
C ALA A 67 -4.14 -23.54 18.66
N GLY A 68 -3.12 -24.37 18.84
CA GLY A 68 -1.74 -24.08 18.44
C GLY A 68 -1.61 -23.81 16.95
N ALA A 69 -2.27 -24.61 16.10
CA ALA A 69 -2.31 -24.41 14.66
C ALA A 69 -2.98 -23.08 14.27
N GLY A 70 -4.07 -22.70 14.95
CA GLY A 70 -4.74 -21.41 14.76
C GLY A 70 -3.84 -20.21 15.07
N TRP A 71 -3.15 -20.26 16.21
CA TRP A 71 -2.19 -19.22 16.60
C TRP A 71 -0.96 -19.18 15.68
N ALA A 72 -0.44 -20.34 15.28
CA ALA A 72 0.67 -20.41 14.33
C ALA A 72 0.28 -19.78 12.98
N GLY A 73 -0.91 -20.10 12.46
CA GLY A 73 -1.45 -19.49 11.24
C GLY A 73 -1.60 -17.96 11.36
N ALA A 74 -2.15 -17.49 12.49
CA ALA A 74 -2.28 -16.06 12.77
C ALA A 74 -0.92 -15.34 12.81
N ILE A 75 0.08 -15.94 13.46
CA ILE A 75 1.44 -15.40 13.54
C ILE A 75 2.09 -15.34 12.16
N LEU A 76 1.96 -16.39 11.34
CA LEU A 76 2.50 -16.42 9.98
C LEU A 76 1.85 -15.34 9.11
N MET A 77 0.53 -15.17 9.18
CA MET A 77 -0.17 -14.10 8.46
C MET A 77 0.23 -12.70 8.95
N PHE A 78 0.38 -12.52 10.26
CA PHE A 78 0.88 -11.28 10.83
C PHE A 78 2.30 -10.96 10.33
N LEU A 79 3.21 -11.94 10.33
CA LEU A 79 4.59 -11.78 9.84
C LEU A 79 4.63 -11.47 8.34
N ALA A 80 3.83 -12.16 7.53
CA ALA A 80 3.71 -11.90 6.10
C ALA A 80 3.17 -10.49 5.84
N TRP A 81 2.13 -10.09 6.58
CA TRP A 81 1.55 -8.75 6.51
C TRP A 81 2.52 -7.66 6.97
N TYR A 82 3.25 -7.89 8.07
CA TYR A 82 4.26 -6.97 8.60
C TYR A 82 5.41 -6.78 7.61
N ARG A 83 5.92 -7.87 7.03
CA ARG A 83 6.94 -7.83 5.97
C ARG A 83 6.44 -7.11 4.72
N ALA A 84 5.21 -7.37 4.29
CA ALA A 84 4.63 -6.73 3.11
C ALA A 84 4.28 -5.24 3.35
N GLY A 85 3.87 -4.87 4.56
CA GLY A 85 3.31 -3.55 4.88
C GLY A 85 4.30 -2.55 5.45
N ILE A 86 5.31 -3.00 6.20
CA ILE A 86 6.26 -2.13 6.92
C ILE A 86 7.68 -2.19 6.32
N LEU A 87 8.11 -3.36 5.82
CA LEU A 87 9.46 -3.53 5.26
C LEU A 87 9.58 -3.19 3.76
N LEU A 88 8.49 -3.22 2.99
CA LEU A 88 8.52 -2.68 1.63
C LEU A 88 8.46 -1.15 1.68
N PRO A 89 9.44 -0.43 1.09
CA PRO A 89 9.36 1.00 0.98
C PRO A 89 8.12 1.35 0.16
N ARG A 90 7.07 1.83 0.85
CA ARG A 90 5.91 2.56 0.28
C ARG A 90 6.39 3.91 -0.25
N SER A 91 7.34 3.84 -1.18
CA SER A 91 7.87 4.93 -1.95
C SER A 91 6.73 5.49 -2.81
N GLU A 92 6.67 6.80 -2.94
CA GLU A 92 5.78 7.52 -3.86
C GLU A 92 5.80 6.92 -5.28
N ILE A 93 6.92 6.27 -5.67
CA ILE A 93 7.07 5.50 -6.91
C ILE A 93 6.12 4.31 -6.99
N HIS A 94 5.93 3.56 -5.90
CA HIS A 94 5.01 2.41 -5.89
C HIS A 94 3.56 2.85 -6.07
N LEU A 95 3.19 3.96 -5.42
CA LEU A 95 1.88 4.58 -5.60
C LEU A 95 1.70 5.08 -7.04
N ALA A 96 2.70 5.73 -7.61
CA ALA A 96 2.67 6.17 -9.01
C ALA A 96 2.60 4.99 -10.00
N LYS A 97 3.30 3.88 -9.73
CA LYS A 97 3.18 2.64 -10.53
C LYS A 97 1.79 2.04 -10.46
N LEU A 98 1.11 2.12 -9.31
CA LEU A 98 -0.28 1.67 -9.15
C LEU A 98 -1.23 2.53 -9.99
N VAL A 99 -1.05 3.86 -9.95
CA VAL A 99 -1.82 4.80 -10.79
C VAL A 99 -1.56 4.56 -12.28
N ARG A 100 -0.30 4.33 -12.68
CA ARG A 100 0.09 3.95 -14.05
C ARG A 100 -0.58 2.67 -14.51
N SER A 101 -0.57 1.63 -13.69
CA SER A 101 -1.21 0.35 -14.01
C SER A 101 -2.72 0.48 -14.22
N LYS A 102 -3.36 1.45 -13.55
CA LYS A 102 -4.81 1.66 -13.61
C LYS A 102 -5.24 2.57 -14.75
N PHE A 103 -4.60 3.72 -14.86
CA PHE A 103 -5.05 4.81 -15.74
C PHE A 103 -4.20 4.92 -17.01
N GLY A 104 -3.11 4.14 -17.15
CA GLY A 104 -2.26 4.17 -18.34
C GLY A 104 -1.49 5.48 -18.48
N GLY A 105 -1.67 6.16 -19.62
CA GLY A 105 -0.90 7.35 -20.02
C GLY A 105 -0.82 8.48 -18.98
N PRO A 106 -1.92 8.94 -18.38
CA PRO A 106 -1.89 9.91 -17.28
C PRO A 106 -1.06 9.45 -16.08
N GLY A 107 -1.11 8.16 -15.73
CA GLY A 107 -0.31 7.60 -14.64
C GLY A 107 1.17 7.39 -14.98
N ASP A 108 1.50 7.17 -16.26
CA ASP A 108 2.88 7.15 -16.77
C ASP A 108 3.54 8.53 -16.66
N ARG A 109 2.80 9.59 -17.03
CA ARG A 109 3.24 10.98 -16.87
C ARG A 109 3.40 11.37 -15.38
N PHE A 110 2.50 10.89 -14.52
CA PHE A 110 2.62 11.06 -13.07
C PHE A 110 3.89 10.43 -12.51
N LEU A 111 4.16 9.18 -12.91
CA LEU A 111 5.37 8.47 -12.53
C LEU A 111 6.62 9.23 -12.97
N GLY A 112 6.63 9.74 -14.21
CA GLY A 112 7.72 10.56 -14.75
C GLY A 112 8.00 11.82 -13.91
N VAL A 113 6.97 12.56 -13.49
CA VAL A 113 7.15 13.75 -12.64
C VAL A 113 7.72 13.39 -11.26
N ILE A 114 7.27 12.28 -10.65
CA ILE A 114 7.82 11.80 -9.37
C ILE A 114 9.28 11.33 -9.52
N GLU A 115 9.62 10.65 -10.60
CA GLU A 115 11.00 10.21 -10.88
C GLU A 115 11.94 11.41 -11.10
N LEU A 116 11.47 12.45 -11.79
CA LEU A 116 12.19 13.71 -12.00
C LEU A 116 12.37 14.49 -10.69
N ALA A 117 11.35 14.56 -9.84
CA ALA A 117 11.42 15.24 -8.54
C ALA A 117 12.43 14.60 -7.56
N ARG A 118 12.69 13.30 -7.74
CA ARG A 118 13.60 12.51 -6.90
C ARG A 118 15.07 12.55 -7.38
N ARG A 119 15.34 12.98 -8.61
CA ARG A 119 16.71 13.22 -9.10
C ARG A 119 17.35 14.38 -8.33
N SER A 120 18.69 14.36 -8.27
CA SER A 120 19.46 15.38 -7.54
C SER A 120 19.20 16.77 -8.15
N PRO A 121 19.11 17.84 -7.34
CA PRO A 121 18.96 19.22 -7.86
C PRO A 121 20.01 19.62 -8.90
N GLU A 122 21.18 18.97 -8.87
CA GLU A 122 22.27 19.16 -9.83
C GLU A 122 21.93 18.64 -11.25
N GLU A 123 21.09 17.61 -11.38
CA GLU A 123 20.63 17.07 -12.68
C GLU A 123 19.36 17.77 -13.19
N THR A 124 18.49 18.26 -12.29
CA THR A 124 17.22 18.91 -12.64
C THR A 124 17.38 20.39 -13.04
N ARG A 125 18.60 20.92 -12.92
CA ARG A 125 18.97 22.31 -13.17
C ARG A 125 18.65 22.83 -14.58
N HIS A 126 18.39 21.94 -15.55
CA HIS A 126 18.26 22.33 -16.95
C HIS A 126 16.92 22.91 -17.38
N SER A 127 15.84 22.81 -16.58
CA SER A 127 14.66 23.68 -16.76
C SER A 127 13.64 23.49 -15.64
N GLU A 128 13.78 24.25 -14.56
CA GLU A 128 12.76 24.33 -13.50
C GLU A 128 11.38 24.73 -14.07
N ALA A 129 11.36 25.64 -15.06
CA ALA A 129 10.14 26.08 -15.72
C ALA A 129 9.44 24.96 -16.53
N LEU A 130 10.20 24.09 -17.24
CA LEU A 130 9.60 22.94 -17.93
C LEU A 130 9.11 21.89 -16.93
N PHE A 131 9.83 21.67 -15.84
CA PHE A 131 9.38 20.78 -14.76
C PHE A 131 8.09 21.28 -14.14
N GLU A 132 8.00 22.58 -13.81
CA GLU A 132 6.81 23.18 -13.23
C GLU A 132 5.61 23.14 -14.19
N ALA A 133 5.82 23.43 -15.48
CA ALA A 133 4.79 23.32 -16.50
C ALA A 133 4.30 21.87 -16.69
N ALA A 134 5.21 20.90 -16.71
CA ALA A 134 4.88 19.48 -16.78
C ALA A 134 4.10 19.03 -15.54
N ALA A 135 4.54 19.45 -14.35
CA ALA A 135 3.90 19.09 -13.09
C ALA A 135 2.49 19.69 -12.99
N LYS A 136 2.28 20.94 -13.43
CA LYS A 136 0.97 21.60 -13.47
C LYS A 136 0.01 20.93 -14.47
N LYS A 137 0.50 20.50 -15.63
CA LYS A 137 -0.30 19.77 -16.61
C LYS A 137 -0.73 18.41 -16.07
N VAL A 138 0.20 17.67 -15.46
CA VAL A 138 -0.07 16.37 -14.84
C VAL A 138 -1.02 16.50 -13.66
N GLU A 139 -0.89 17.56 -12.85
CA GLU A 139 -1.87 17.88 -11.80
C GLU A 139 -3.28 18.04 -12.35
N GLN A 140 -3.46 18.78 -13.44
CA GLN A 140 -4.78 18.98 -14.06
C GLN A 140 -5.35 17.68 -14.63
N GLU A 141 -4.52 16.78 -15.14
CA GLU A 141 -4.96 15.47 -15.63
C GLU A 141 -5.33 14.54 -14.48
N ILE A 142 -4.52 14.48 -13.42
CA ILE A 142 -4.73 13.58 -12.28
C ILE A 142 -5.88 14.05 -11.39
N SER A 143 -6.06 15.35 -11.22
CA SER A 143 -7.18 15.89 -10.41
C SER A 143 -8.56 15.57 -10.99
N ARG A 144 -8.63 15.23 -12.28
CA ARG A 144 -9.83 14.74 -12.95
C ARG A 144 -10.04 13.23 -12.81
N LEU A 145 -9.03 12.51 -12.32
CA LEU A 145 -9.12 11.07 -12.10
C LEU A 145 -9.53 10.79 -10.66
N GLU A 146 -10.46 9.86 -10.50
CA GLU A 146 -10.80 9.27 -9.21
C GLU A 146 -9.65 8.34 -8.77
N LEU A 147 -8.56 8.92 -8.28
CA LEU A 147 -7.36 8.21 -7.80
C LEU A 147 -7.68 7.05 -6.85
N ASP A 148 -8.78 7.17 -6.12
CA ASP A 148 -9.30 6.16 -5.20
C ASP A 148 -9.67 4.85 -5.91
N GLU A 149 -10.07 4.89 -7.18
CA GLU A 149 -10.33 3.71 -8.00
C GLU A 149 -9.07 2.89 -8.24
N ALA A 150 -7.88 3.51 -8.28
CA ALA A 150 -6.63 2.77 -8.47
C ALA A 150 -6.36 1.76 -7.34
N VAL A 151 -6.87 2.04 -6.14
CA VAL A 151 -6.71 1.15 -4.97
C VAL A 151 -7.79 0.08 -4.92
N ASP A 152 -8.99 0.37 -5.43
CA ASP A 152 -10.18 -0.49 -5.29
C ASP A 152 -10.22 -1.65 -6.31
N GLY A 153 -9.23 -1.76 -7.19
CA GLY A 153 -9.11 -2.87 -8.16
C GLY A 153 -10.19 -2.92 -9.26
N ARG A 154 -11.26 -2.11 -9.18
CA ARG A 154 -12.33 -2.06 -10.20
C ARG A 154 -11.83 -1.56 -11.56
N PRO A 155 -12.03 -2.24 -12.69
CA PRO A 155 -11.56 -1.73 -13.98
C PRO A 155 -12.07 -0.31 -14.24
N ALA A 156 -11.18 0.59 -14.69
CA ALA A 156 -11.58 1.92 -15.11
C ALA A 156 -12.58 1.76 -16.27
N ARG A 157 -13.73 2.43 -16.16
CA ARG A 157 -14.86 2.29 -17.08
C ARG A 157 -14.68 3.16 -18.32
#